data_AF-A0A6I2X930-F1
#
_entry.id   AF-A0A6I2X930-F1
#
_cell.length_a   1.000
_cell.length_b   1.000
_cell.length_c   1.000
_cell.angle_alpha   90.00
_cell.angle_beta   90.00
_cell.angle_gamma   90.00
#
_symmetry.space_group_name_H-M   'P 1'
#
loop_
_entity.id
_entity.type
_entity.pdbx_description
1 polymer ?
#
loop_
_entity_poly.entity_id
_entity_poly.type
_entity_poly.pdbx_seq_one_letter_code
_entity_poly.pdbx_strand_id
1 'polypeptide(L)'
;KQGDRIETGPAADIKPGNNLPLRNIPVGTVIHAIELRPGGGAKIARSAGTSVQLVAKEGQYAQLRMPSGEIRNVDARCRATIGEVGNAEQSNINWGKAGRMRWKGKRPTVRGVAMNPVDHPHGGGEGKTSGGRHPVNPAGKPEGRTRAANKASDKMIVRRRKTGKKR
;
A
#
# COMPACT_ATOMS: atom_id res chain seq x y z
N LYS A 1 -4.16 12.80 -21.55
CA LYS A 1 -5.28 13.75 -21.72
C LYS A 1 -6.30 13.18 -22.70
N GLN A 2 -7.51 13.74 -22.76
CA GLN A 2 -8.50 13.28 -23.73
C GLN A 2 -7.91 13.35 -25.14
N GLY A 3 -8.11 12.30 -25.94
CA GLY A 3 -7.52 12.15 -27.26
C GLY A 3 -6.17 11.44 -27.32
N ASP A 4 -5.54 11.14 -26.18
CA ASP A 4 -4.31 10.34 -26.17
C ASP A 4 -4.60 8.88 -26.54
N ARG A 5 -3.77 8.33 -27.44
CA ARG A 5 -3.83 6.93 -27.84
C ARG A 5 -3.14 6.05 -26.80
N ILE A 6 -3.87 5.03 -26.33
CA ILE A 6 -3.36 4.03 -25.38
C ILE A 6 -3.27 2.69 -26.08
N GLU A 7 -2.15 2.01 -25.86
CA GLU A 7 -1.87 0.71 -26.45
C GLU A 7 -1.57 -0.31 -25.36
N THR A 8 -1.94 -1.56 -25.64
CA THR A 8 -1.65 -2.67 -24.74
C THR A 8 -1.03 -3.83 -25.51
N GLY A 9 0.04 -4.38 -24.95
CA GLY A 9 0.73 -5.52 -25.56
C GLY A 9 2.24 -5.46 -25.38
N PRO A 10 2.96 -6.54 -25.70
CA PRO A 10 4.42 -6.62 -25.52
C PRO A 10 5.20 -5.62 -26.39
N ALA A 11 4.63 -5.19 -27.51
CA ALA A 11 5.25 -4.28 -28.48
C ALA A 11 4.82 -2.82 -28.32
N ALA A 12 4.01 -2.49 -27.30
CA ALA A 12 3.56 -1.12 -27.07
C ALA A 12 4.74 -0.21 -26.72
N ASP A 13 4.59 1.09 -26.99
CA ASP A 13 5.59 2.09 -26.61
C ASP A 13 5.59 2.33 -25.08
N ILE A 14 6.71 2.79 -24.53
CA ILE A 14 6.86 3.11 -23.10
C ILE A 14 6.33 4.52 -22.85
N LYS A 15 5.01 4.67 -22.97
CA LYS A 15 4.27 5.92 -22.72
C LYS A 15 3.28 5.77 -21.57
N PRO A 16 3.04 6.82 -20.76
CA PRO A 16 2.06 6.77 -19.68
C PRO A 16 0.69 6.27 -20.16
N GLY A 17 0.10 5.33 -19.42
CA GLY A 17 -1.17 4.69 -19.75
C GLY A 17 -1.05 3.38 -20.53
N ASN A 18 0.06 3.15 -21.25
CA ASN A 18 0.26 1.88 -21.95
C ASN A 18 0.49 0.73 -20.97
N ASN A 19 0.05 -0.47 -21.33
CA ASN A 19 0.13 -1.65 -20.47
C ASN A 19 0.91 -2.80 -21.14
N LEU A 20 1.97 -3.24 -20.48
CA LEU A 20 2.91 -4.25 -20.99
C LEU A 20 3.30 -5.26 -19.89
N PRO A 21 3.76 -6.47 -20.26
CA PRO A 21 4.44 -7.36 -19.33
C PRO A 21 5.74 -6.76 -18.77
N LEU A 22 6.04 -6.99 -17.50
CA LEU A 22 7.22 -6.45 -16.80
C LEU A 22 8.54 -6.76 -17.53
N ARG A 23 8.65 -7.91 -18.18
CA ARG A 23 9.84 -8.29 -18.97
C ARG A 23 10.16 -7.29 -20.09
N ASN A 24 9.13 -6.70 -20.72
CA ASN A 24 9.24 -5.78 -21.85
C ASN A 24 9.51 -4.34 -21.40
N ILE A 25 9.30 -4.03 -20.12
CA ILE A 25 9.44 -2.68 -19.58
C ILE A 25 10.93 -2.41 -19.22
N PRO A 26 11.51 -1.27 -19.61
CA PRO A 26 12.87 -0.89 -19.23
C PRO A 26 13.03 -0.73 -17.71
N VAL A 27 14.18 -1.14 -17.18
CA VAL A 27 14.51 -0.94 -15.76
C VAL A 27 14.60 0.56 -15.45
N GLY A 28 14.19 0.95 -14.24
CA GLY A 28 14.18 2.34 -13.78
C GLY A 28 12.86 3.07 -14.04
N THR A 29 12.02 2.54 -14.92
CA THR A 29 10.71 3.12 -15.24
C THR A 29 9.76 3.13 -14.03
N VAL A 30 8.87 4.12 -14.06
CA VAL A 30 7.80 4.29 -13.08
C VAL A 30 6.53 3.63 -13.63
N ILE A 31 5.96 2.74 -12.82
CA ILE A 31 4.81 1.91 -13.20
C ILE A 31 3.78 1.84 -12.08
N HIS A 32 2.54 1.54 -12.42
CA HIS A 32 1.43 1.37 -11.49
C HIS A 32 0.49 0.23 -11.96
N ALA A 33 -0.53 -0.09 -11.15
CA ALA A 33 -1.51 -1.14 -11.44
C ALA A 33 -0.87 -2.49 -11.82
N ILE A 34 0.01 -2.99 -10.95
CA ILE A 34 0.83 -4.18 -11.24
C ILE A 34 0.14 -5.45 -10.73
N GLU A 35 0.19 -6.51 -11.52
CA GLU A 35 -0.26 -7.84 -11.11
C GLU A 35 0.73 -8.49 -10.13
N LEU A 36 0.23 -9.38 -9.26
CA LEU A 36 1.11 -10.16 -8.38
C LEU A 36 1.43 -11.55 -8.94
N ARG A 37 0.51 -12.09 -9.74
CA ARG A 37 0.63 -13.33 -10.49
C ARG A 37 0.15 -13.05 -11.91
N PRO A 38 0.71 -13.69 -12.94
CA PRO A 38 0.30 -13.45 -14.32
C PRO A 38 -1.21 -13.72 -14.48
N GLY A 39 -1.96 -12.73 -14.98
CA GLY A 39 -3.41 -12.83 -15.16
C GLY A 39 -4.24 -12.72 -13.87
N GLY A 40 -3.60 -12.49 -12.71
CA GLY A 40 -4.29 -12.31 -11.42
C GLY A 40 -4.92 -10.92 -11.23
N GLY A 41 -4.83 -10.06 -12.24
CA GLY A 41 -5.30 -8.68 -12.22
C GLY A 41 -4.44 -7.75 -11.37
N ALA A 42 -4.57 -6.45 -11.63
CA ALA A 42 -3.80 -5.41 -10.95
C ALA A 42 -4.11 -5.34 -9.45
N LYS A 43 -3.08 -5.43 -8.60
CA LYS A 43 -3.21 -5.37 -7.13
C LYS A 43 -2.37 -4.25 -6.51
N ILE A 44 -1.18 -3.98 -7.06
CA ILE A 44 -0.19 -3.07 -6.49
C ILE A 44 -0.32 -1.68 -7.13
N ALA A 45 -0.11 -0.62 -6.32
CA ALA A 45 -0.09 0.78 -6.76
C ALA A 45 -1.34 1.20 -7.55
N ARG A 46 -2.50 1.20 -6.87
CA ARG A 46 -3.80 1.62 -7.44
C ARG A 46 -4.34 2.91 -6.82
N SER A 47 -3.73 3.38 -5.73
CA SER A 47 -4.20 4.56 -5.01
C SER A 47 -3.71 5.83 -5.70
N ALA A 48 -4.43 6.92 -5.51
CA ALA A 48 -4.06 8.24 -6.01
C ALA A 48 -2.61 8.60 -5.64
N GLY A 49 -1.86 9.14 -6.60
CA GLY A 49 -0.45 9.53 -6.45
C GLY A 49 0.53 8.38 -6.18
N THR A 50 0.10 7.12 -6.27
CA THR A 50 1.01 5.98 -6.04
C THR A 50 1.67 5.49 -7.32
N SER A 51 2.92 5.10 -7.17
CA SER A 51 3.72 4.50 -8.23
C SER A 51 4.76 3.54 -7.65
N VAL A 52 5.33 2.72 -8.51
CA VAL A 52 6.35 1.72 -8.19
C VAL A 52 7.48 1.89 -9.19
N GLN A 53 8.70 1.71 -8.72
CA GLN A 53 9.88 1.72 -9.59
C GLN A 53 10.29 0.27 -9.89
N LEU A 54 10.49 -0.05 -11.16
CA LEU A 54 11.12 -1.29 -11.58
C LEU A 54 12.63 -1.18 -11.36
N VAL A 55 13.19 -1.96 -10.43
CA VAL A 55 14.59 -1.82 -9.98
C VAL A 55 15.53 -2.74 -10.75
N ALA A 56 15.10 -3.97 -11.03
CA ALA A 56 15.90 -4.95 -11.75
C ALA A 56 15.00 -6.00 -12.41
N LYS A 57 15.55 -6.71 -13.39
CA LYS A 57 14.95 -7.89 -14.01
C LYS A 57 16.00 -9.00 -13.97
N GLU A 58 15.72 -10.08 -13.27
CA GLU A 58 16.65 -11.19 -13.05
C GLU A 58 15.93 -12.51 -13.28
N GLY A 59 16.34 -13.22 -14.35
CA GLY A 59 15.72 -14.47 -14.76
C GLY A 59 14.20 -14.33 -14.95
N GLN A 60 13.43 -15.13 -14.20
CA GLN A 60 11.96 -15.14 -14.27
C GLN A 60 11.30 -14.04 -13.42
N TYR A 61 12.07 -13.27 -12.65
CA TYR A 61 11.54 -12.30 -11.70
C TYR A 61 11.95 -10.86 -12.03
N ALA A 62 11.02 -9.95 -11.76
CA ALA A 62 11.24 -8.51 -11.75
C ALA A 62 11.24 -8.01 -10.31
N GLN A 63 12.23 -7.19 -9.96
CA GLN A 63 12.34 -6.55 -8.66
C GLN A 63 11.64 -5.20 -8.67
N LEU A 64 10.68 -5.05 -7.76
CA LEU A 64 9.87 -3.84 -7.61
C LEU A 64 10.21 -3.13 -6.30
N ARG A 65 10.42 -1.82 -6.36
CA ARG A 65 10.43 -0.94 -5.19
C ARG A 65 9.02 -0.44 -4.94
N MET A 66 8.39 -1.00 -3.91
CA MET A 66 7.02 -0.70 -3.51
C MET A 66 6.89 0.73 -2.98
N PRO A 67 5.67 1.32 -2.95
CA PRO A 67 5.45 2.65 -2.37
C PRO A 67 5.84 2.71 -0.88
N SER A 68 5.83 1.57 -0.20
CA SER A 68 6.28 1.43 1.20
C SER A 68 7.81 1.44 1.38
N GLY A 69 8.59 1.44 0.29
CA GLY A 69 10.05 1.29 0.30
C GLY A 69 10.55 -0.16 0.44
N GLU A 70 9.63 -1.13 0.52
CA GLU A 70 9.91 -2.56 0.43
C GLU A 70 10.43 -2.93 -0.99
N ILE A 71 11.38 -3.86 -1.08
CA ILE A 71 11.83 -4.45 -2.35
C ILE A 71 11.29 -5.87 -2.44
N ARG A 72 10.61 -6.18 -3.54
CA ARG A 72 9.91 -7.43 -3.74
C ARG A 72 10.06 -7.97 -5.16
N ASN A 73 10.27 -9.27 -5.28
CA ASN A 73 10.26 -10.02 -6.52
C ASN A 73 8.81 -10.31 -6.96
N VAL A 74 8.54 -10.17 -8.25
CA VAL A 74 7.29 -10.49 -8.92
C VAL A 74 7.61 -11.21 -10.23
N ASP A 75 6.77 -12.14 -10.67
CA ASP A 75 6.97 -12.85 -11.95
C ASP A 75 7.01 -11.84 -13.12
N ALA A 76 8.04 -11.92 -13.96
CA ALA A 76 8.27 -10.98 -15.06
C ALA A 76 7.17 -11.03 -16.16
N ARG A 77 6.34 -12.08 -16.17
CA ARG A 77 5.17 -12.19 -17.05
C ARG A 77 3.97 -11.36 -16.58
N CYS A 78 3.97 -10.91 -15.32
CA CYS A 78 2.94 -10.02 -14.79
C CYS A 78 2.88 -8.73 -15.61
N ARG A 79 1.66 -8.20 -15.77
CA ARG A 79 1.44 -6.94 -16.47
C ARG A 79 1.52 -5.75 -15.53
N ALA A 80 1.93 -4.61 -16.08
CA ALA A 80 1.96 -3.32 -15.40
C ALA A 80 1.59 -2.20 -16.38
N THR A 81 1.11 -1.10 -15.83
CA THR A 81 0.79 0.12 -16.61
C THR A 81 1.89 1.15 -16.39
N ILE A 82 2.35 1.78 -17.46
CA ILE A 82 3.40 2.80 -17.40
C ILE A 82 2.85 4.10 -16.80
N GLY A 83 3.65 4.75 -15.97
CA GLY A 83 3.35 6.02 -15.32
C GLY A 83 2.86 5.87 -13.88
N GLU A 84 2.34 6.97 -13.35
CA GLU A 84 1.81 7.07 -11.99
C GLU A 84 0.29 7.26 -11.99
N VAL A 85 -0.35 6.96 -10.85
CA VAL A 85 -1.78 7.24 -10.68
C VAL A 85 -1.97 8.73 -10.43
N GLY A 86 -2.90 9.37 -11.16
CA GLY A 86 -3.23 10.78 -10.97
C GLY A 86 -3.84 11.14 -9.60
N ASN A 87 -4.28 12.39 -9.46
CA ASN A 87 -4.84 12.94 -8.22
C ASN A 87 -3.85 12.88 -7.02
N ALA A 88 -2.58 13.20 -7.26
CA ALA A 88 -1.53 13.16 -6.24
C ALA A 88 -1.82 14.12 -5.05
N GLU A 89 -2.55 15.21 -5.29
CA GLU A 89 -2.92 16.21 -4.28
C GLU A 89 -4.06 15.77 -3.36
N GLN A 90 -4.61 14.56 -3.56
CA GLN A 90 -5.68 14.00 -2.74
C GLN A 90 -5.36 13.99 -1.23
N SER A 91 -4.07 13.90 -0.86
CA SER A 91 -3.62 13.95 0.54
C SER A 91 -3.74 15.33 1.18
N ASN A 92 -3.76 16.40 0.38
CA ASN A 92 -3.75 17.78 0.87
C ASN A 92 -5.16 18.29 1.22
N ILE A 93 -6.20 17.51 0.92
CA ILE A 93 -7.58 17.89 1.18
C ILE A 93 -7.85 17.89 2.69
N ASN A 94 -8.12 19.08 3.23
CA ASN A 94 -8.69 19.24 4.56
C ASN A 94 -10.22 19.00 4.51
N TRP A 95 -10.70 18.03 5.31
CA TRP A 95 -12.14 17.72 5.38
C TRP A 95 -12.93 18.74 6.19
N GLY A 96 -12.28 19.51 7.08
CA GLY A 96 -12.84 20.64 7.83
C GLY A 96 -13.85 20.25 8.92
N LYS A 97 -14.95 19.59 8.55
CA LYS A 97 -16.07 19.24 9.44
C LYS A 97 -16.31 17.74 9.55
N ALA A 98 -16.84 17.31 10.70
CA ALA A 98 -17.21 15.91 10.96
C ALA A 98 -18.21 15.36 9.93
N GLY A 99 -19.19 16.15 9.51
CA GLY A 99 -20.20 15.76 8.51
C GLY A 99 -19.60 15.32 7.16
N ARG A 100 -18.48 15.92 6.74
CA ARG A 100 -17.83 15.55 5.47
C ARG A 100 -17.18 14.16 5.55
N MET A 101 -16.74 13.75 6.74
CA MET A 101 -16.27 12.37 7.00
C MET A 101 -17.44 11.39 7.05
N ARG A 102 -18.59 11.80 7.58
CA ARG A 102 -19.83 11.01 7.58
C ARG A 102 -20.32 10.70 6.17
N TRP A 103 -20.27 11.66 5.24
CA TRP A 103 -20.62 11.45 3.83
C TRP A 103 -19.74 10.41 3.13
N LYS A 104 -18.52 10.18 3.64
CA LYS A 104 -17.62 9.11 3.17
C LYS A 104 -17.88 7.75 3.82
N GLY A 105 -18.93 7.62 4.62
CA GLY A 105 -19.27 6.39 5.34
C GLY A 105 -18.46 6.13 6.61
N LYS A 106 -17.61 7.07 7.06
CA LYS A 106 -16.84 6.91 8.30
C LYS A 106 -17.67 7.35 9.50
N ARG A 107 -17.85 6.47 10.48
CA ARG A 107 -18.55 6.75 11.75
C ARG A 107 -17.58 7.28 12.82
N PRO A 108 -18.08 7.93 13.89
CA PRO A 108 -17.26 8.27 15.05
C PRO A 108 -16.57 7.02 15.64
N THR A 109 -15.34 7.18 16.11
CA THR A 109 -14.57 6.14 16.81
C THR A 109 -14.30 6.59 18.23
N VAL A 110 -14.70 5.78 19.21
CA VAL A 110 -14.50 6.06 20.65
C VAL A 110 -13.12 5.57 21.09
N ARG A 111 -12.45 6.32 21.98
CA ARG A 111 -11.13 5.94 22.54
C ARG A 111 -11.31 4.88 23.62
N GLY A 112 -10.40 3.91 23.70
CA GLY A 112 -10.44 2.83 24.70
C GLY A 112 -10.40 3.31 26.16
N VAL A 113 -9.65 4.38 26.46
CA VAL A 113 -9.56 4.97 27.80
C VAL A 113 -10.85 5.68 28.27
N ALA A 114 -11.82 5.87 27.36
CA ALA A 114 -13.12 6.45 27.70
C ALA A 114 -14.20 5.38 27.92
N MET A 115 -13.84 4.10 27.78
CA MET A 115 -14.75 2.97 27.93
C MET A 115 -14.65 2.37 29.34
N ASN A 116 -15.59 1.51 29.69
CA ASN A 116 -15.53 0.73 30.93
C ASN A 116 -14.49 -0.41 30.78
N PRO A 117 -13.95 -0.94 31.89
CA PRO A 117 -12.95 -2.01 31.85
C PRO A 117 -13.48 -3.32 31.24
N VAL A 118 -14.81 -3.50 31.18
CA VAL A 118 -15.46 -4.63 30.50
C VAL A 118 -15.36 -4.54 28.97
N ASP A 119 -15.29 -3.33 28.42
CA ASP A 119 -15.35 -3.09 26.97
C ASP A 119 -13.97 -2.99 26.32
N HIS A 120 -13.00 -2.39 27.03
CA HIS A 120 -11.65 -2.20 26.52
C HIS A 120 -10.62 -2.44 27.62
N PRO A 121 -9.48 -3.10 27.33
CA PRO A 121 -8.38 -3.28 28.29
C PRO A 121 -7.71 -2.00 28.82
N HIS A 122 -8.12 -0.82 28.33
CA HIS A 122 -7.62 0.49 28.78
C HIS A 122 -8.70 1.28 29.54
N GLY A 123 -9.90 0.71 29.68
CA GLY A 123 -11.04 1.36 30.29
C GLY A 123 -10.99 1.34 31.81
N GLY A 124 -11.82 2.19 32.42
CA GLY A 124 -11.92 2.35 33.88
C GLY A 124 -10.97 3.40 34.47
N GLY A 125 -10.91 3.42 35.80
CA GLY A 125 -10.22 4.44 36.58
C GLY A 125 -11.11 5.64 36.94
N GLU A 126 -10.76 6.32 38.02
CA GLU A 126 -11.42 7.56 38.43
C GLU A 126 -10.74 8.75 37.74
N GLY A 127 -11.50 9.49 36.93
CA GLY A 127 -10.95 10.56 36.10
C GLY A 127 -10.20 10.08 34.86
N LYS A 128 -9.32 10.92 34.30
CA LYS A 128 -8.56 10.59 33.08
C LYS A 128 -7.38 9.70 33.41
N THR A 129 -7.28 8.56 32.72
CA THR A 129 -6.15 7.63 32.79
C THR A 129 -5.42 7.51 31.45
N SER A 130 -4.14 7.13 31.51
CA SER A 130 -3.38 6.66 30.35
C SER A 130 -3.68 5.19 29.99
N GLY A 131 -4.61 4.55 30.71
CA GLY A 131 -5.03 3.16 30.53
C GLY A 131 -4.38 2.17 31.51
N GLY A 132 -3.39 2.61 32.30
CA GLY A 132 -2.77 1.80 33.36
C GLY A 132 -2.01 0.55 32.88
N ARG A 133 -1.74 0.44 31.57
CA ARG A 133 -1.13 -0.73 30.93
C ARG A 133 -0.39 -0.33 29.65
N HIS A 134 0.55 -1.16 29.19
CA HIS A 134 1.07 -1.07 27.82
C HIS A 134 -0.05 -1.14 26.76
N PRO A 135 0.05 -0.36 25.66
CA PRO A 135 -0.99 -0.30 24.64
C PRO A 135 -1.34 -1.66 24.01
N VAL A 136 -2.64 -1.95 23.97
CA VAL A 136 -3.23 -3.13 23.31
C VAL A 136 -4.44 -2.75 22.45
N ASN A 137 -4.82 -3.64 21.55
CA ASN A 137 -6.09 -3.52 20.83
C ASN A 137 -7.30 -3.88 21.75
N PRO A 138 -8.56 -3.65 21.31
CA PRO A 138 -9.74 -3.98 22.12
C PRO A 138 -9.85 -5.46 22.53
N ALA A 139 -9.21 -6.36 21.78
CA ALA A 139 -9.15 -7.79 22.08
C ALA A 139 -7.92 -8.18 22.94
N GLY A 140 -7.17 -7.22 23.49
CA GLY A 140 -6.02 -7.46 24.36
C GLY A 140 -4.71 -7.87 23.68
N LYS A 141 -4.65 -7.90 22.34
CA LYS A 141 -3.40 -8.21 21.62
C LYS A 141 -2.44 -7.01 21.66
N PRO A 142 -1.17 -7.21 22.06
CA PRO A 142 -0.18 -6.15 22.13
C PRO A 142 0.24 -5.66 20.74
N GLU A 143 0.73 -4.42 20.68
CA GLU A 143 1.34 -3.88 19.47
C GLU A 143 2.67 -4.57 19.16
N GLY A 144 2.93 -4.83 17.87
CA GLY A 144 4.15 -5.51 17.46
C GLY A 144 4.13 -5.96 16.00
N ARG A 145 5.03 -6.88 15.66
CA ARG A 145 5.05 -7.48 14.31
C ARG A 145 3.88 -8.46 14.16
N THR A 146 2.90 -8.08 13.35
CA THR A 146 1.69 -8.89 13.11
C THR A 146 1.77 -9.81 11.89
N ARG A 147 2.86 -9.74 11.10
CA ARG A 147 3.04 -10.63 9.94
C ARG A 147 3.35 -12.04 10.46
N ALA A 148 2.50 -13.00 10.11
CA ALA A 148 2.76 -14.41 10.39
C ALA A 148 4.11 -14.84 9.77
N ALA A 149 4.90 -15.57 10.55
CA ALA A 149 6.18 -16.11 10.10
C ALA A 149 5.97 -17.23 9.06
N ASN A 150 7.00 -17.50 8.27
CA ASN A 150 7.08 -18.64 7.35
C ASN A 150 6.03 -18.63 6.22
N LYS A 151 5.54 -17.45 5.82
CA LYS A 151 4.65 -17.38 4.66
C LYS A 151 5.45 -17.63 3.39
N ALA A 152 4.89 -18.35 2.43
CA ALA A 152 5.53 -18.57 1.13
C ALA A 152 5.97 -17.27 0.44
N SER A 153 5.24 -16.17 0.67
CA SER A 153 5.58 -14.84 0.17
C SER A 153 6.85 -14.23 0.75
N ASP A 154 7.38 -14.75 1.86
CA ASP A 154 8.61 -14.24 2.49
C ASP A 154 9.81 -14.44 1.55
N LYS A 155 9.84 -15.56 0.81
CA LYS A 155 10.86 -15.84 -0.22
C LYS A 155 10.90 -14.80 -1.34
N MET A 156 9.78 -14.14 -1.59
CA MET A 156 9.66 -13.13 -2.64
C MET A 156 10.04 -11.73 -2.17
N ILE A 157 10.24 -11.51 -0.87
CA ILE A 157 10.54 -10.18 -0.33
C ILE A 157 12.03 -10.11 -0.04
N VAL A 158 12.75 -9.37 -0.88
CA VAL A 158 14.19 -9.15 -0.75
C VAL A 158 14.49 -8.28 0.48
N ARG A 159 13.69 -7.22 0.68
CA ARG A 159 13.91 -6.29 1.80
C ARG A 159 12.60 -5.68 2.27
N ARG A 160 12.29 -5.85 3.56
CA ARG A 160 11.12 -5.24 4.22
C ARG A 160 11.24 -3.70 4.26
N ARG A 161 10.09 -3.02 4.35
CA ARG A 161 10.03 -1.58 4.65
C ARG A 161 10.86 -1.23 5.90
N LYS A 162 11.62 -0.13 5.84
CA LYS A 162 12.32 0.43 7.00
C LYS A 162 11.41 1.43 7.71
N THR A 163 11.33 1.36 9.03
CA THR A 163 10.62 2.33 9.88
C THR A 163 11.65 3.21 10.59
N GLY A 164 11.45 4.53 10.62
CA GLY A 164 12.34 5.44 11.36
C GLY A 164 13.70 5.74 10.70
N LYS A 165 13.87 5.45 9.41
CA LYS A 165 15.03 5.98 8.69
C LYS A 165 14.82 7.49 8.55
N LYS A 166 15.68 8.31 9.18
CA LYS A 166 15.72 9.77 8.94
C LYS A 166 15.79 9.97 7.42
N ARG A 167 14.80 10.66 6.85
CA ARG A 167 14.83 11.07 5.44
C ARG A 167 15.89 12.14 5.28
#